data_AF-A0A1H0HB93-F1
#
_entry.id   AF-A0A1H0HB93-F1
#
_cell.length_a   1.000
_cell.length_b   1.000
_cell.length_c   1.000
_cell.angle_alpha   90.00
_cell.angle_beta   90.00
_cell.angle_gamma   90.00
#
_symmetry.space_group_name_H-M   'P 1'
#
loop_
_entity.id
_entity.type
_entity.pdbx_description
1 polymer ?
#
loop_
_entity_poly.entity_id
_entity_poly.type
_entity_poly.pdbx_seq_one_letter_code
_entity_poly.pdbx_strand_id
1 'polypeptide(L)'
;MAAMTKQQRLRTTAEGFIAGLVVCGFRGPWRWSHLDWELPFYRVWRQWPPQQRTPDRFPAFQVGGHGRSSQAREMLWQLKRTSPFHDLHSQELPTEPRGLTPLEYLEIWADTAAPNEWTALAEAFLAEMGTHSQ
;
A
#
# COMPACT_ATOMS: atom_id res chain seq x y z
N MET A 1 -20.29 14.25 0.14
CA MET A 1 -19.20 13.66 0.95
C MET A 1 -18.03 14.62 0.92
N ALA A 2 -17.43 14.95 2.06
CA ALA A 2 -16.23 15.79 2.08
C ALA A 2 -15.08 15.03 1.39
N ALA A 3 -14.35 15.70 0.50
CA ALA A 3 -13.18 15.10 -0.15
C ALA A 3 -12.14 14.72 0.92
N MET A 4 -11.55 13.52 0.82
CA MET A 4 -10.48 13.12 1.73
C MET A 4 -9.31 14.11 1.65
N THR A 5 -8.61 14.32 2.76
CA THR A 5 -7.36 15.08 2.73
C THR A 5 -6.25 14.26 2.06
N LYS A 6 -5.17 14.91 1.59
CA LYS A 6 -3.99 14.21 1.02
C LYS A 6 -3.46 13.15 1.99
N GLN A 7 -3.35 13.48 3.28
CA GLN A 7 -2.86 12.56 4.31
C GLN A 7 -3.81 11.37 4.53
N GLN A 8 -5.13 11.59 4.49
CA GLN A 8 -6.09 10.50 4.60
C GLN A 8 -5.97 9.55 3.41
N ARG A 9 -5.88 10.06 2.18
CA ARG A 9 -5.69 9.24 0.98
C ARG A 9 -4.40 8.43 1.03
N LEU A 10 -3.29 9.06 1.41
CA LEU A 10 -2.00 8.37 1.59
C LEU A 10 -2.10 7.29 2.65
N ARG A 11 -2.74 7.55 3.80
CA ARG A 11 -2.91 6.56 4.86
C ARG A 11 -3.76 5.39 4.41
N THR A 12 -4.94 5.62 3.84
CA THR A 12 -5.82 4.53 3.38
C THR A 12 -5.13 3.70 2.30
N THR A 13 -4.33 4.35 1.45
CA THR A 13 -3.51 3.63 0.47
C THR A 13 -2.44 2.77 1.13
N ALA A 14 -1.75 3.28 2.15
CA ALA A 14 -0.75 2.51 2.89
C ALA A 14 -1.38 1.28 3.54
N GLU A 15 -2.51 1.47 4.24
CA GLU A 15 -3.26 0.38 4.89
C GLU A 15 -3.70 -0.68 3.88
N GLY A 16 -4.32 -0.27 2.77
CA GLY A 16 -4.78 -1.17 1.72
C GLY A 16 -3.65 -1.92 1.03
N PHE A 17 -2.56 -1.21 0.69
CA PHE A 17 -1.41 -1.82 0.05
C PHE A 17 -0.70 -2.83 0.97
N ILE A 18 -0.43 -2.48 2.23
CA ILE A 18 0.23 -3.40 3.16
C ILE A 18 -0.65 -4.60 3.49
N ALA A 19 -1.95 -4.41 3.72
CA ALA A 19 -2.86 -5.53 3.93
C ALA A 19 -2.94 -6.45 2.69
N GLY A 20 -2.96 -5.89 1.47
CA GLY A 20 -2.86 -6.66 0.23
C GLY A 20 -1.59 -7.50 0.14
N LEU A 21 -0.45 -6.97 0.60
CA LEU A 21 0.81 -7.74 0.68
C LEU A 21 0.69 -8.91 1.67
N VAL A 22 0.04 -8.70 2.82
CA VAL A 22 -0.22 -9.78 3.79
C VAL A 22 -1.12 -10.85 3.18
N VAL A 23 -2.14 -10.50 2.41
CA VAL A 23 -2.96 -11.47 1.64
C VAL A 23 -2.05 -12.30 0.72
N CYS A 24 -1.13 -11.66 0.02
CA CYS A 24 -0.18 -12.32 -0.89
C CYS A 24 0.96 -13.08 -0.20
N GLY A 25 0.92 -13.23 1.13
CA GLY A 25 1.92 -14.01 1.87
C GLY A 25 3.17 -13.22 2.28
N PHE A 26 3.28 -11.93 1.98
CA PHE A 26 4.36 -11.11 2.53
C PHE A 26 4.18 -10.99 4.05
N ARG A 27 5.25 -11.32 4.79
CA ARG A 27 5.27 -11.23 6.26
C ARG A 27 6.24 -10.17 6.76
N GLY A 28 6.92 -9.47 5.86
CA GLY A 28 7.95 -8.52 6.22
C GLY A 28 9.17 -9.18 6.87
N PRO A 29 9.96 -8.41 7.63
CA PRO A 29 9.83 -6.95 7.74
C PRO A 29 10.12 -6.25 6.40
N TRP A 30 9.64 -5.01 6.26
CA TRP A 30 9.91 -4.17 5.10
C TRP A 30 11.39 -3.78 5.05
N ARG A 31 12.20 -4.58 4.35
CA ARG A 31 13.66 -4.42 4.24
C ARG A 31 14.11 -3.72 2.95
N TRP A 32 13.21 -3.51 2.00
CA TRP A 32 13.55 -2.85 0.74
C TRP A 32 13.92 -1.39 0.98
N SER A 33 15.05 -0.96 0.43
CA SER A 33 15.44 0.45 0.51
C SER A 33 14.46 1.29 -0.31
N HIS A 34 14.34 2.57 0.02
CA HIS A 34 13.45 3.50 -0.69
C HIS A 34 13.61 3.42 -2.22
N LEU A 35 14.85 3.32 -2.71
CA LEU A 35 15.12 3.29 -4.14
C LEU A 35 14.68 1.98 -4.82
N ASP A 36 14.72 0.86 -4.08
CA ASP A 36 14.44 -0.46 -4.63
C ASP A 36 12.96 -0.64 -4.95
N TRP A 37 12.08 -0.15 -4.08
CA TRP A 37 10.65 -0.44 -4.18
C TRP A 37 9.82 0.66 -4.85
N GLU A 38 10.30 1.91 -4.82
CA GLU A 38 9.54 3.05 -5.33
C GLU A 38 9.23 2.91 -6.82
N LEU A 39 10.23 2.58 -7.64
CA LEU A 39 10.05 2.44 -9.08
C LEU A 39 9.10 1.29 -9.45
N PRO A 40 9.27 0.07 -8.89
CA PRO A 40 8.27 -1.01 -8.99
C PRO A 40 6.86 -0.56 -8.61
N PHE A 41 6.71 0.08 -7.45
CA PHE A 41 5.42 0.58 -6.98
C PHE A 41 4.78 1.56 -7.97
N TYR A 42 5.55 2.54 -8.48
CA TYR A 42 5.04 3.49 -9.47
C TYR A 42 4.61 2.83 -10.79
N ARG A 43 5.26 1.73 -11.20
CA ARG A 43 4.86 0.99 -12.41
C ARG A 43 3.52 0.29 -12.20
N VAL A 44 3.40 -0.51 -11.15
CA VAL A 44 2.17 -1.26 -10.87
C VAL A 44 1.02 -0.33 -10.52
N TRP A 45 1.28 0.77 -9.79
CA TRP A 45 0.25 1.74 -9.45
C TRP A 45 -0.41 2.35 -10.68
N ARG A 46 0.40 2.69 -11.70
CA ARG A 46 -0.08 3.25 -12.98
C ARG A 46 -0.84 2.24 -13.83
N GLN A 47 -0.50 0.96 -13.71
CA GLN A 47 -1.14 -0.11 -14.48
C GLN A 47 -2.38 -0.67 -13.79
N TRP A 48 -2.51 -0.50 -12.47
CA TRP A 48 -3.61 -1.01 -11.68
C TRP A 48 -4.96 -0.38 -12.07
N PRO A 49 -5.93 -1.19 -12.49
CA PRO A 49 -7.28 -0.71 -12.76
C PRO A 49 -8.01 -0.26 -11.50
N PRO A 50 -9.00 0.64 -11.62
CA PRO A 50 -9.26 1.46 -12.80
C PRO A 50 -8.12 2.47 -13.01
N GLN A 51 -7.62 2.57 -14.24
CA GLN A 51 -6.52 3.49 -14.60
C GLN A 51 -6.89 4.96 -14.33
N GLN A 52 -8.18 5.26 -14.19
CA GLN A 52 -8.71 6.53 -13.70
C GLN A 52 -9.06 6.40 -12.21
N ARG A 53 -8.04 6.38 -11.35
CA ARG A 53 -8.29 6.51 -9.91
C ARG A 53 -8.76 7.93 -9.62
N THR A 54 -9.94 8.05 -9.02
CA THR A 54 -10.51 9.36 -8.77
C THR A 54 -9.65 10.09 -7.71
N PRO A 55 -9.14 11.31 -7.99
CA PRO A 55 -8.20 12.02 -7.10
C PRO A 55 -8.75 12.33 -5.71
N ASP A 56 -10.06 12.23 -5.53
CA ASP A 56 -10.76 12.34 -4.25
C ASP A 56 -10.54 11.13 -3.33
N ARG A 57 -10.26 9.94 -3.89
CA ARG A 57 -10.04 8.69 -3.14
C ARG A 57 -8.58 8.27 -3.07
N PHE A 58 -7.81 8.49 -4.14
CA PHE A 58 -6.43 8.01 -4.25
C PHE A 58 -5.41 9.14 -4.42
N PRO A 59 -4.18 8.97 -3.88
CA PRO A 59 -3.09 9.89 -4.15
C PRO A 59 -2.64 9.82 -5.62
N ALA A 60 -2.29 10.97 -6.19
CA ALA A 60 -1.66 11.05 -7.49
C ALA A 60 -0.15 10.82 -7.36
N PHE A 61 0.26 9.56 -7.41
CA PHE A 61 1.68 9.19 -7.43
C PHE A 61 2.31 9.54 -8.78
N GLN A 62 3.03 10.67 -8.82
CA GLN A 62 3.78 11.11 -9.99
C GLN A 62 5.28 10.89 -9.78
N VAL A 63 5.96 10.33 -10.79
CA VAL A 63 7.41 10.23 -10.84
C VAL A 63 7.97 11.65 -11.09
N GLY A 64 8.81 12.17 -10.21
CA GLY A 64 9.46 13.48 -10.39
C GLY A 64 8.89 14.66 -9.59
N GLY A 65 8.14 14.43 -8.51
CA GLY A 65 7.72 15.49 -7.59
C GLY A 65 8.90 16.24 -6.94
N HIS A 66 8.69 17.53 -6.64
CA HIS A 66 9.70 18.45 -6.08
C HIS A 66 10.49 17.86 -4.90
N GLY A 67 11.82 17.83 -5.04
CA GLY A 67 12.78 17.94 -3.93
C GLY A 67 12.70 16.87 -2.84
N ARG A 68 13.55 15.85 -2.94
CA ARG A 68 13.96 14.92 -1.85
C ARG A 68 12.90 13.97 -1.26
N SER A 69 11.58 14.17 -1.40
CA SER A 69 10.54 13.19 -0.99
C SER A 69 9.74 12.67 -2.18
N SER A 70 9.35 11.39 -2.15
CA SER A 70 8.42 10.83 -3.12
C SER A 70 7.12 10.48 -2.39
N GLN A 71 5.97 10.70 -3.03
CA GLN A 71 4.69 10.47 -2.38
C GLN A 71 4.53 8.98 -1.97
N ALA A 72 5.12 8.06 -2.73
CA ALA A 72 5.16 6.65 -2.36
C ALA A 72 5.88 6.45 -1.02
N ARG A 73 7.02 7.11 -0.80
CA ARG A 73 7.64 7.13 0.54
C ARG A 73 6.69 7.72 1.56
N GLU A 74 6.15 8.91 1.32
CA GLU A 74 5.26 9.59 2.29
C GLU A 74 4.10 8.71 2.77
N MET A 75 3.56 7.85 1.89
CA MET A 75 2.48 6.91 2.19
C MET A 75 2.82 5.98 3.35
N LEU A 76 3.96 5.28 3.33
CA LEU A 76 4.31 4.34 4.40
C LEU A 76 4.49 5.04 5.76
N TRP A 77 4.91 6.31 5.74
CA TRP A 77 5.07 7.13 6.94
C TRP A 77 3.73 7.64 7.50
N GLN A 78 2.61 7.50 6.77
CA GLN A 78 1.28 7.88 7.25
C GLN A 78 0.62 6.81 8.14
N LEU A 79 1.22 5.62 8.28
CA LEU A 79 0.70 4.57 9.14
C LEU A 79 0.72 5.04 10.60
N LYS A 80 -0.47 5.17 11.18
CA LYS A 80 -0.64 5.61 12.57
C LYS A 80 -0.10 4.56 13.54
N ARG A 81 0.28 4.98 14.75
CA ARG A 81 0.61 4.07 15.86
C ARG A 81 -0.48 3.04 16.18
N THR A 82 -1.74 3.37 15.88
CA THR A 82 -2.89 2.47 16.09
C THR A 82 -3.13 1.51 14.92
N SER A 83 -2.35 1.61 13.84
CA SER A 83 -2.40 0.68 12.71
C SER A 83 -1.73 -0.63 13.11
N PRO A 84 -2.28 -1.79 12.73
CA PRO A 84 -1.59 -3.08 12.91
C PRO A 84 -0.27 -3.17 12.12
N PHE A 85 -0.01 -2.24 11.20
CA PHE A 85 1.18 -2.23 10.35
C PHE A 85 2.17 -1.12 10.70
N HIS A 86 1.99 -0.41 11.83
CA HIS A 86 2.85 0.71 12.21
C HIS A 86 4.35 0.36 12.23
N ASP A 87 4.67 -0.83 12.75
CA ASP A 87 6.04 -1.31 12.93
C ASP A 87 6.54 -2.15 11.74
N LEU A 88 6.03 -1.90 10.52
CA LEU A 88 6.37 -2.69 9.32
C LEU A 88 7.87 -2.83 9.04
N HIS A 89 8.69 -1.90 9.51
CA HIS A 89 10.14 -1.90 9.27
C HIS A 89 10.91 -2.76 10.28
N SER A 90 10.35 -3.01 11.46
CA SER A 90 11.03 -3.67 12.58
C SER A 90 10.42 -5.02 12.95
N GLN A 91 9.16 -5.26 12.62
CA GLN A 91 8.42 -6.47 12.98
C GLN A 91 7.83 -7.19 11.77
N GLU A 92 7.54 -8.47 11.95
CA GLU A 92 6.71 -9.20 11.00
C GLU A 92 5.30 -8.62 11.00
N LEU A 93 4.68 -8.61 9.82
CA LEU A 93 3.31 -8.14 9.66
C LEU A 93 2.34 -9.18 10.24
N PRO A 94 1.31 -8.75 10.97
CA PRO A 94 0.34 -9.66 11.57
C PRO A 94 -0.42 -10.43 10.49
N THR A 95 -0.55 -11.74 10.67
CA THR A 95 -1.40 -12.59 9.83
C THR A 95 -2.88 -12.27 9.99
N GLU A 96 -3.26 -11.76 11.16
CA GLU A 96 -4.63 -11.36 11.51
C GLU A 96 -4.65 -9.90 12.00
N PRO A 97 -4.58 -8.91 11.10
CA PRO A 97 -4.61 -7.49 11.49
C PRO A 97 -5.92 -7.16 12.21
N ARG A 98 -5.81 -6.72 13.48
CA ARG A 98 -6.95 -6.47 14.39
C ARG A 98 -7.82 -7.72 14.68
N GLY A 99 -7.25 -8.92 14.59
CA GLY A 99 -8.01 -10.17 14.79
C GLY A 99 -8.99 -10.48 13.65
N LEU A 100 -8.77 -9.88 12.48
CA LEU A 100 -9.52 -10.12 11.25
C LEU A 100 -8.63 -10.86 10.26
N THR A 101 -9.20 -11.59 9.32
CA THR A 101 -8.43 -12.01 8.15
C THR A 101 -7.97 -10.76 7.37
N PRO A 102 -6.85 -10.83 6.62
CA PRO A 102 -6.38 -9.69 5.84
C PRO A 102 -7.40 -9.20 4.80
N LEU A 103 -8.25 -10.09 4.25
CA LEU A 103 -9.33 -9.72 3.34
C LEU A 103 -10.46 -8.96 4.05
N GLU A 104 -10.92 -9.44 5.20
CA GLU A 104 -11.92 -8.72 6.02
C GLU A 104 -11.39 -7.36 6.48
N TYR A 105 -10.09 -7.27 6.80
CA TYR A 105 -9.45 -6.01 7.12
C TYR A 105 -9.54 -5.03 5.95
N LEU A 106 -9.24 -5.48 4.72
CA LEU A 106 -9.35 -4.65 3.51
C LEU A 106 -10.78 -4.14 3.29
N GLU A 107 -11.78 -5.00 3.48
CA GLU A 107 -13.19 -4.61 3.33
C GLU A 107 -13.62 -3.51 4.30
N ILE A 108 -13.14 -3.58 5.55
CA ILE A 108 -13.58 -2.67 6.62
C ILE A 108 -12.72 -1.39 6.68
N TRP A 109 -11.41 -1.50 6.47
CA TRP A 109 -10.45 -0.43 6.75
C TRP A 109 -9.83 0.20 5.48
N ALA A 110 -9.99 -0.40 4.30
CA ALA A 110 -9.42 0.07 3.03
C ALA A 110 -10.47 0.23 1.91
N ASP A 111 -11.64 0.79 2.25
CA ASP A 111 -12.86 0.94 1.44
C ASP A 111 -12.73 1.71 0.11
N THR A 112 -11.57 2.30 -0.17
CA THR A 112 -11.31 3.04 -1.41
C THR A 112 -11.25 2.17 -2.66
N ALA A 113 -10.99 0.88 -2.52
CA ALA A 113 -10.98 -0.15 -3.58
C ALA A 113 -11.42 -1.49 -2.99
N ALA A 114 -11.82 -2.42 -3.86
CA ALA A 114 -12.21 -3.75 -3.43
C ALA A 114 -10.98 -4.57 -2.95
N PRO A 115 -11.16 -5.55 -2.04
CA PRO A 115 -10.04 -6.34 -1.51
C PRO A 115 -9.22 -7.07 -2.58
N ASN A 116 -9.90 -7.58 -3.61
CA ASN A 116 -9.27 -8.24 -4.75
C ASN A 116 -8.41 -7.27 -5.59
N GLU A 117 -8.82 -6.01 -5.70
CA GLU A 117 -8.01 -4.98 -6.35
C GLU A 117 -6.72 -4.77 -5.54
N TRP A 118 -6.82 -4.57 -4.22
CA TRP A 118 -5.64 -4.40 -3.37
C TRP A 118 -4.69 -5.59 -3.44
N THR A 119 -5.25 -6.79 -3.47
CA THR A 119 -4.49 -8.04 -3.64
C THR A 119 -3.77 -8.07 -4.98
N ALA A 120 -4.45 -7.74 -6.09
CA ALA A 120 -3.83 -7.69 -7.41
C ALA A 120 -2.72 -6.64 -7.53
N LEU A 121 -2.85 -5.49 -6.86
CA LEU A 121 -1.78 -4.49 -6.79
C LEU A 121 -0.55 -5.04 -6.06
N ALA A 122 -0.79 -5.70 -4.93
CA ALA A 122 0.25 -6.28 -4.11
C ALA A 122 0.97 -7.44 -4.82
N GLU A 123 0.23 -8.32 -5.50
CA GLU A 123 0.79 -9.39 -6.31
C GLU A 123 1.66 -8.85 -7.46
N ALA A 124 1.14 -7.88 -8.22
CA ALA A 124 1.91 -7.24 -9.29
C ALA A 124 3.18 -6.55 -8.75
N PHE A 125 3.08 -5.90 -7.58
CA PHE A 125 4.23 -5.31 -6.92
C PHE A 125 5.27 -6.36 -6.54
N LEU A 126 4.86 -7.46 -5.90
CA LEU A 126 5.77 -8.54 -5.49
C LEU A 126 6.44 -9.22 -6.69
N ALA A 127 5.75 -9.29 -7.83
CA ALA A 127 6.30 -9.76 -9.10
C ALA A 127 7.37 -8.80 -9.64
N GLU A 128 7.12 -7.48 -9.66
CA GLU A 128 8.14 -6.49 -10.06
C GLU A 128 9.34 -6.46 -9.11
N MET A 129 9.13 -6.73 -7.82
CA MET A 129 10.21 -6.83 -6.82
C MET A 129 11.05 -8.10 -6.96
N GLY A 130 10.72 -9.02 -7.89
CA GLY A 130 11.42 -10.29 -8.08
C GLY A 130 11.21 -11.29 -6.94
N THR A 131 10.29 -11.00 -6.02
CA THR A 131 9.95 -11.86 -4.87
C THR A 131 9.05 -13.03 -5.23
N HIS A 132 8.64 -13.16 -6.50
CA HIS A 132 7.92 -14.31 -7.04
C HIS A 132 8.87 -15.23 -7.83
N SER A 133 9.91 -15.72 -7.15
CA SER A 133 10.70 -16.87 -7.60
C SER A 133 10.80 -17.86 -6.44
N GLN A 134 9.75 -18.66 -6.24
CA GLN A 134 9.90 -20.03 -5.79
C GLN A 134 10.00 -20.92 -7.03
#